data_AF-A0AAJ0TAU7-F1
#
_entry.id   AF-A0AAJ0TAU7-F1
#
_cell.length_a   1.000
_cell.length_b   1.000
_cell.length_c   1.000
_cell.angle_alpha   90.00
_cell.angle_beta   90.00
_cell.angle_gamma   90.00
#
_symmetry.space_group_name_H-M   'P 1'
#
loop_
_entity.id
_entity.type
_entity.pdbx_description
1 polymer ?
#
loop_
_entity_poly.entity_id
_entity_poly.type
_entity_poly.pdbx_seq_one_letter_code
_entity_poly.pdbx_strand_id
1 'polypeptide(L)'
;MSVNNRGFRWGVTFLSTSTAISEESREELVYHATGMYLRKEGEREVKGGDYEGIVSTVWKYDVLGSFAGVRFDAELQTEEGKAHLRFLVSEQTGGRGIAYSQN
;
A
#
# COMPACT_ATOMS: atom_id res chain seq x y z
N MET A 1 -21.51 -28.94 -4.30
CA MET A 1 -20.20 -28.41 -4.78
C MET A 1 -19.75 -27.34 -3.80
N SER A 2 -18.63 -27.55 -3.11
CA SER A 2 -18.00 -26.49 -2.31
C SER A 2 -17.18 -25.62 -3.25
N VAL A 3 -17.60 -24.38 -3.47
CA VAL A 3 -16.81 -23.41 -4.23
C VAL A 3 -15.59 -23.05 -3.38
N ASN A 4 -14.41 -23.51 -3.80
CA ASN A 4 -13.14 -23.21 -3.14
C ASN A 4 -12.71 -21.80 -3.51
N ASN A 5 -13.24 -20.78 -2.81
CA ASN A 5 -12.79 -19.40 -2.95
C ASN A 5 -11.44 -19.22 -2.25
N ARG A 6 -10.34 -19.63 -2.90
CA ARG A 6 -8.99 -19.16 -2.54
C ARG A 6 -8.80 -17.72 -3.02
N GLY A 7 -9.60 -16.81 -2.50
CA GLY A 7 -9.46 -15.38 -2.79
C GLY A 7 -8.19 -14.83 -2.16
N PHE A 8 -7.42 -14.06 -2.93
CA PHE A 8 -6.35 -13.23 -2.38
C PHE A 8 -7.01 -12.00 -1.73
N ARG A 9 -6.64 -11.71 -0.48
CA ARG A 9 -7.04 -10.46 0.19
C ARG A 9 -5.82 -9.59 0.34
N TRP A 10 -5.98 -8.31 0.07
CA TRP A 10 -4.94 -7.31 0.26
C TRP A 10 -5.35 -6.40 1.41
N GLY A 11 -4.41 -6.15 2.30
CA GLY A 11 -4.56 -5.17 3.37
C GLY A 11 -3.66 -3.98 3.09
N VAL A 12 -4.16 -2.78 3.43
CA VAL A 12 -3.36 -1.56 3.43
C VAL A 12 -3.57 -0.78 4.72
N THR A 13 -2.52 -0.12 5.19
CA THR A 13 -2.61 0.88 6.26
C THR A 13 -1.66 2.03 5.97
N PHE A 14 -2.18 3.26 6.01
CA PHE A 14 -1.36 4.47 5.92
C PHE A 14 -0.71 4.79 7.26
N LEU A 15 0.61 4.95 7.27
CA LEU A 15 1.40 5.42 8.39
C LEU A 15 1.48 6.96 8.39
N SER A 16 1.48 7.57 7.21
CA SER A 16 1.35 9.00 7.01
C SER A 16 0.63 9.29 5.69
N THR A 17 -0.11 10.40 5.65
CA THR A 17 -0.84 10.86 4.48
C THR A 17 -0.71 12.38 4.34
N SER A 18 -1.19 12.92 3.23
CA SER A 18 -1.25 14.35 2.95
C SER A 18 -2.68 14.74 2.60
N THR A 19 -3.13 15.91 3.05
CA THR A 19 -4.43 16.48 2.67
C THR A 19 -4.46 16.96 1.22
N ALA A 20 -3.29 17.14 0.60
CA ALA A 20 -3.13 17.56 -0.79
C ALA A 20 -3.44 16.46 -1.83
N ILE A 21 -3.86 15.27 -1.39
CA ILE A 21 -4.20 14.15 -2.26
C ILE A 21 -5.62 13.68 -1.93
N SER A 22 -6.45 13.55 -2.96
CA SER A 22 -7.82 13.05 -2.84
C SER A 22 -7.87 11.61 -2.30
N GLU A 23 -9.06 11.15 -1.91
CA GLU A 23 -9.25 9.75 -1.52
C GLU A 23 -9.08 8.79 -2.71
N GLU A 24 -9.64 9.15 -3.87
CA GLU A 24 -9.51 8.39 -5.12
C GLU A 24 -8.04 8.20 -5.50
N SER A 25 -7.24 9.27 -5.43
CA SER A 25 -5.81 9.18 -5.72
C SER A 25 -5.03 8.35 -4.70
N ARG A 26 -5.47 8.31 -3.43
CA ARG A 26 -4.90 7.37 -2.44
C ARG A 26 -5.20 5.91 -2.80
N GLU A 27 -6.39 5.61 -3.32
CA GLU A 27 -6.75 4.27 -3.80
C GLU A 27 -5.92 3.87 -5.03
N GLU A 28 -5.71 4.80 -5.98
CA GLU A 28 -4.83 4.57 -7.14
C GLU A 28 -3.38 4.27 -6.72
N LEU A 29 -2.84 5.00 -5.74
CA LEU A 29 -1.51 4.73 -5.19
C LEU A 29 -1.41 3.32 -4.59
N VAL A 30 -2.46 2.88 -3.90
CA VAL A 30 -2.56 1.52 -3.37
C VAL A 30 -2.59 0.49 -4.49
N TYR A 31 -3.33 0.75 -5.57
CA TYR A 31 -3.33 -0.11 -6.75
C TYR A 31 -1.92 -0.23 -7.37
N HIS A 32 -1.23 0.90 -7.55
CA HIS A 32 0.14 0.91 -8.05
C HIS A 32 1.10 0.12 -7.15
N ALA A 33 1.09 0.38 -5.84
CA ALA A 33 1.95 -0.29 -4.88
C ALA A 33 1.68 -1.80 -4.78
N THR A 34 0.41 -2.22 -4.86
CA THR A 34 0.06 -3.64 -4.92
C THR A 34 0.60 -4.29 -6.19
N GLY A 35 0.51 -3.60 -7.33
CA GLY A 35 1.13 -4.03 -8.58
C GLY A 35 2.66 -4.13 -8.49
N MET A 36 3.32 -3.19 -7.82
CA MET A 36 4.76 -3.24 -7.54
C MET A 36 5.11 -4.43 -6.64
N TYR A 37 4.30 -4.66 -5.59
CA TYR A 37 4.47 -5.78 -4.67
C TYR A 37 4.48 -7.13 -5.41
N LEU A 38 3.51 -7.31 -6.31
CA LEU A 38 3.35 -8.53 -7.11
C LEU A 38 4.50 -8.75 -8.09
N ARG A 39 5.02 -7.66 -8.68
CA ARG A 39 6.09 -7.71 -9.69
C ARG A 39 7.50 -7.62 -9.11
N LYS A 40 7.63 -7.49 -7.79
CA LYS A 40 8.90 -7.27 -7.10
C LYS A 40 9.66 -6.02 -7.58
N GLU A 41 8.92 -4.95 -7.89
CA GLU A 41 9.48 -3.65 -8.28
C GLU A 41 9.92 -2.83 -7.06
N GLY A 42 11.11 -2.23 -7.12
CA GLY A 42 11.59 -1.33 -6.06
C GLY A 42 11.08 0.11 -6.18
N GLU A 43 10.77 0.55 -7.39
CA GLU A 43 10.38 1.94 -7.67
C GLU A 43 9.50 2.01 -8.93
N ARG A 44 8.59 2.98 -8.97
CA ARG A 44 7.73 3.26 -10.13
C ARG A 44 7.33 4.74 -10.17
N GLU A 45 7.44 5.35 -11.35
CA GLU A 45 6.80 6.63 -11.65
C GLU A 45 5.28 6.46 -11.77
N VAL A 46 4.53 7.34 -11.12
CA VAL A 46 3.08 7.32 -11.06
C VAL A 46 2.50 8.68 -11.39
N LYS A 47 1.32 8.68 -12.01
CA LYS A 47 0.56 9.88 -12.34
C LYS A 47 -0.92 9.57 -12.20
N GLY A 48 -1.60 10.37 -11.38
CA GLY A 48 -3.04 10.32 -11.18
C GLY A 48 -3.71 11.61 -11.63
N GLY A 49 -4.97 11.79 -11.25
CA GLY A 49 -5.75 12.98 -11.59
C GLY A 49 -5.20 14.28 -10.99
N ASP A 50 -4.73 14.24 -9.74
CA ASP A 50 -4.27 15.40 -8.96
C ASP A 50 -2.77 15.33 -8.56
N TYR A 51 -2.03 14.33 -9.05
CA TYR A 51 -0.63 14.12 -8.67
C TYR A 51 0.26 13.51 -9.77
N GLU A 52 1.56 13.73 -9.64
CA GLU A 52 2.63 13.02 -10.36
C GLU A 52 3.82 12.79 -9.42
N GLY A 53 4.51 11.66 -9.52
CA GLY A 53 5.69 11.41 -8.69
C GLY A 53 6.18 9.98 -8.70
N ILE A 54 6.78 9.56 -7.59
CA ILE A 54 7.43 8.26 -7.46
C ILE A 54 6.85 7.51 -6.26
N VAL A 55 6.51 6.24 -6.48
CA VAL A 55 6.30 5.26 -5.41
C VAL A 55 7.52 4.36 -5.34
N SER A 56 8.05 4.16 -4.14
CA SER A 56 9.22 3.32 -3.90
C SER A 56 9.00 2.35 -2.74
N THR A 57 9.76 1.27 -2.72
CA THR A 57 9.83 0.32 -1.62
C THR A 57 11.26 -0.20 -1.48
N VAL A 58 11.72 -0.29 -0.24
CA VAL A 58 12.98 -0.95 0.12
C VAL A 58 12.75 -2.40 0.55
N TRP A 59 11.56 -2.96 0.29
CA TRP A 59 11.16 -4.31 0.69
C TRP A 59 11.26 -4.59 2.19
N LYS A 60 11.27 -3.52 3.00
CA LYS A 60 11.26 -3.62 4.46
C LYS A 60 9.85 -4.00 4.92
N TYR A 61 9.77 -5.08 5.69
CA TYR A 61 8.55 -5.47 6.39
C TYR A 61 8.46 -4.67 7.69
N ASP A 62 7.37 -3.93 7.87
CA ASP A 62 7.12 -3.09 9.04
C ASP A 62 5.79 -3.52 9.70
N VAL A 63 5.68 -3.28 11.01
CA VAL A 63 4.53 -3.67 11.84
C VAL A 63 3.92 -2.43 12.48
N LEU A 64 2.60 -2.28 12.38
CA LEU A 64 1.81 -1.29 13.12
C LEU A 64 0.65 -2.01 13.84
N GLY A 65 0.76 -2.12 15.16
CA GLY A 65 -0.22 -2.88 15.95
C GLY A 65 -0.29 -4.34 15.50
N SER A 66 -1.48 -4.80 15.11
CA SER A 66 -1.71 -6.15 14.58
C SER A 66 -1.59 -6.24 13.04
N PHE A 67 -1.20 -5.16 12.38
CA PHE A 67 -1.01 -5.14 10.93
C PHE A 67 0.47 -5.18 10.59
N ALA A 68 0.86 -6.01 9.63
CA ALA A 68 2.21 -5.98 9.10
C ALA A 68 2.20 -6.15 7.59
N GLY A 69 3.14 -5.49 6.92
CA GLY A 69 3.22 -5.43 5.47
C GLY A 69 4.54 -4.86 4.99
N VAL A 70 4.74 -4.89 3.67
CA VAL A 70 5.86 -4.22 3.02
C VAL A 70 5.57 -2.73 3.00
N ARG A 71 6.57 -1.94 3.39
CA ARG A 71 6.48 -0.48 3.37
C ARG A 71 6.65 0.07 1.97
N PHE A 72 5.78 0.98 1.61
CA PHE A 72 5.87 1.86 0.47
C PHE A 72 5.94 3.31 0.92
N ASP A 73 6.77 4.07 0.22
CA ASP A 73 6.96 5.50 0.39
C ASP A 73 6.62 6.16 -0.95
N ALA A 74 5.76 7.18 -0.94
CA ALA A 74 5.36 7.94 -2.12
C ALA A 74 5.76 9.40 -1.98
N GLU A 75 6.46 9.92 -2.97
CA GLU A 75 6.86 11.33 -3.08
C GLU A 75 6.19 11.92 -4.32
N LEU A 76 5.23 12.82 -4.09
CA LEU A 76 4.31 13.29 -5.11
C LEU A 76 4.34 14.82 -5.20
N GLN A 77 4.13 15.31 -6.41
CA GLN A 77 3.86 16.71 -6.72
C GLN A 77 2.38 16.85 -7.05
N THR A 78 1.72 17.81 -6.39
CA THR A 78 0.30 18.14 -6.53
C THR A 78 0.14 19.62 -6.85
N GLU A 79 -1.07 20.07 -7.17
CA GLU A 79 -1.37 21.50 -7.35
C GLU A 79 -1.14 22.31 -6.05
N GLU A 80 -1.33 21.69 -4.89
CA GLU A 80 -1.13 22.32 -3.56
C GLU A 80 0.33 22.23 -3.08
N GLY A 81 1.21 21.54 -3.82
CA GLY A 81 2.62 21.38 -3.50
C GLY A 81 3.06 19.92 -3.35
N LYS A 82 4.13 19.70 -2.60
CA LYS A 82 4.69 18.36 -2.38
C LYS A 82 3.86 17.58 -1.35
N ALA A 83 3.53 16.34 -1.69
CA ALA A 83 2.87 15.39 -0.80
C ALA A 83 3.76 14.17 -0.56
N HIS A 84 3.84 13.73 0.69
CA HIS A 84 4.56 12.53 1.07
C HIS A 84 3.61 11.57 1.79
N LEU A 85 3.54 10.34 1.30
CA LEU A 85 2.72 9.29 1.90
C LEU A 85 3.60 8.09 2.25
N ARG A 86 3.25 7.42 3.34
CA ARG A 86 3.87 6.16 3.72
C ARG A 86 2.78 5.20 4.11
N PHE A 87 2.85 3.99 3.60
CA PHE A 87 1.83 2.98 3.86
C PHE A 87 2.41 1.58 3.77
N LEU A 88 1.70 0.63 4.38
CA LEU A 88 2.03 -0.79 4.37
C LEU A 88 1.07 -1.52 3.46
N VAL A 89 1.58 -2.38 2.58
CA VAL A 89 0.79 -3.30 1.75
C VAL A 89 1.08 -4.74 2.18
N SER A 90 0.03 -5.53 2.37
CA SER A 90 0.15 -6.91 2.85
C SER A 90 -0.78 -7.85 2.11
N GLU A 91 -0.25 -9.01 1.71
CA GLU A 91 -1.05 -10.12 1.18
C GLU A 91 -1.58 -10.97 2.35
N GLN A 92 -2.89 -10.99 2.50
CA GLN A 92 -3.60 -11.75 3.54
C GLN A 92 -4.19 -13.04 2.92
N THR A 93 -3.36 -14.06 2.72
CA THR A 93 -3.83 -15.36 2.23
C THR A 93 -4.40 -16.22 3.37
N GLY A 94 -5.67 -16.64 3.24
CA GLY A 94 -6.21 -17.85 3.88
C GLY A 94 -6.59 -17.81 5.37
N GLY A 95 -7.80 -17.33 5.68
CA GLY A 95 -8.67 -17.90 6.72
C GLY A 95 -8.32 -17.72 8.21
N ARG A 96 -7.10 -17.32 8.56
CA ARG A 96 -6.78 -16.81 9.90
C ARG A 96 -6.37 -15.36 9.74
N GLY A 97 -7.29 -14.46 10.10
CA GLY A 97 -6.92 -13.09 10.42
C GLY A 97 -5.68 -13.14 11.30
N ILE A 98 -4.76 -12.22 11.03
CA ILE A 98 -3.45 -12.13 11.66
C ILE A 98 -3.64 -11.94 13.17
N ALA A 99 -3.85 -13.05 13.88
CA ALA A 99 -3.77 -13.14 15.31
C ALA A 99 -2.30 -13.36 15.60
N TYR A 100 -1.58 -12.26 15.80
CA TYR A 100 -0.34 -12.33 16.54
C TYR A 100 -0.69 -12.88 17.92
N SER A 101 -0.30 -14.13 18.18
CA SER A 101 -0.25 -14.66 19.54
C SER A 101 0.73 -13.79 20.29
N GLN A 102 0.26 -13.00 21.25
CA GLN A 102 1.13 -12.53 22.32
C GLN A 102 1.59 -13.78 23.07
N ASN A 103 2.91 -13.97 23.16
CA ASN A 103 3.46 -14.87 24.17
C ASN A 103 3.18 -14.29 25.56
#